data_AF-A0A539ED35-F1
#
_entry.id   AF-A0A539ED35-F1
#
_cell.length_a   1.000
_cell.length_b   1.000
_cell.length_c   1.000
_cell.angle_alpha   90.00
_cell.angle_beta   90.00
_cell.angle_gamma   90.00
#
_symmetry.space_group_name_H-M   'P 1'
#
loop_
_entity.id
_entity.type
_entity.pdbx_description
1 polymer ?
#
loop_
_entity_poly.entity_id
_entity_poly.type
_entity_poly.pdbx_seq_one_letter_code
_entity_poly.pdbx_strand_id
1 'polypeptide(L)'
;MNSPEPVSSAQKVYVHRHAAHCESGAVSSLLRHYGVDISEAMVFGISSALLFAHFPFIKVEGFPLTAYRAMPGAIVTSMGRALGVKMQRERFRDPQRGMERLDELLGRGEVVGLQASVYWLPYFPPNM
;
A
#
# COMPACT_ATOMS: atom_id res chain seq x y z
N MET A 1 -22.89 21.50 -21.85
CA MET A 1 -22.56 20.38 -20.92
C MET A 1 -21.15 20.62 -20.45
N ASN A 2 -20.99 21.21 -19.27
CA ASN A 2 -19.70 21.65 -18.75
C ASN A 2 -18.89 20.43 -18.30
N SER A 3 -17.72 20.27 -18.91
CA SER A 3 -16.63 19.43 -18.41
C SER A 3 -16.30 19.84 -16.97
N PRO A 4 -16.02 18.90 -16.05
CA PRO A 4 -15.57 19.26 -14.72
C PRO A 4 -14.21 19.97 -14.81
N GLU A 5 -14.14 21.17 -14.26
CA GLU A 5 -12.90 21.96 -14.15
C GLU A 5 -11.84 21.20 -13.33
N PRO A 6 -10.54 21.37 -13.67
CA PRO A 6 -9.46 20.77 -12.88
C PRO A 6 -9.45 21.41 -11.48
N VAL A 7 -9.68 20.59 -10.46
CA VAL A 7 -9.54 20.97 -9.06
C VAL A 7 -8.10 21.48 -8.85
N SER A 8 -7.96 22.79 -8.69
CA SER A 8 -6.70 23.45 -8.33
C SER A 8 -6.19 22.88 -7.01
N SER A 9 -5.13 22.08 -7.07
CA SER A 9 -4.57 21.41 -5.91
C SER A 9 -3.69 22.37 -5.10
N ALA A 10 -4.30 23.06 -4.14
CA ALA A 10 -3.53 23.51 -2.98
C ALA A 10 -2.82 22.28 -2.38
N GLN A 11 -1.50 22.33 -2.30
CA GLN A 11 -0.67 21.20 -1.88
C GLN A 11 -1.07 20.78 -0.47
N LYS A 12 -1.78 19.65 -0.36
CA LYS A 12 -2.33 19.18 0.92
C LYS A 12 -1.17 18.68 1.77
N VAL A 13 -1.00 19.20 2.98
CA VAL A 13 0.06 18.73 3.88
C VAL A 13 -0.15 17.25 4.20
N TYR A 14 0.89 16.43 4.03
CA TYR A 14 0.84 15.02 4.43
C TYR A 14 0.73 14.90 5.95
N VAL A 15 -0.30 14.18 6.41
CA VAL A 15 -0.53 13.93 7.84
C VAL A 15 -0.11 12.49 8.16
N HIS A 16 1.02 12.35 8.85
CA HIS A 16 1.51 11.06 9.29
C HIS A 16 0.54 10.42 10.29
N ARG A 17 0.26 9.13 10.12
CA ARG A 17 -0.52 8.32 11.05
C ARG A 17 0.19 6.99 11.25
N HIS A 18 0.30 6.56 12.50
CA HIS A 18 0.80 5.23 12.81
C HIS A 18 -0.18 4.15 12.32
N ALA A 19 0.38 3.04 11.84
CA ALA A 19 -0.33 1.86 11.42
C ALA A 19 0.43 0.63 11.92
N ALA A 20 -0.28 -0.47 12.14
CA ALA A 20 0.33 -1.70 12.64
C ALA A 20 0.97 -2.53 11.52
N HIS A 21 0.54 -2.37 10.26
CA HIS A 21 1.05 -3.16 9.14
C HIS A 21 1.41 -2.28 7.94
N CYS A 22 2.50 -2.65 7.25
CA CYS A 22 3.07 -1.86 6.16
C CYS A 22 2.08 -1.63 5.01
N GLU A 23 1.48 -2.69 4.47
CA GLU A 23 0.64 -2.58 3.26
C GLU A 23 -0.69 -1.85 3.52
N SER A 24 -1.46 -2.28 4.51
CA SER A 24 -2.75 -1.65 4.87
C SER A 24 -2.56 -0.23 5.40
N GLY A 25 -1.50 0.01 6.16
CA GLY A 25 -1.14 1.34 6.65
C GLY A 25 -0.82 2.31 5.51
N ALA A 26 0.01 1.89 4.55
CA ALA A 26 0.34 2.69 3.37
C ALA A 26 -0.91 3.01 2.53
N VAL A 27 -1.77 2.03 2.28
CA VAL A 27 -3.03 2.22 1.52
C VAL A 27 -3.96 3.20 2.25
N SER A 28 -4.16 3.01 3.55
CA SER A 28 -4.98 3.90 4.40
C SER A 28 -4.47 5.34 4.35
N SER A 29 -3.16 5.55 4.47
CA SER A 29 -2.53 6.88 4.43
C SER A 29 -2.65 7.54 3.05
N LEU A 30 -2.43 6.81 1.96
CA LEU A 30 -2.58 7.32 0.59
C LEU A 30 -4.04 7.74 0.32
N LEU A 31 -5.00 6.86 0.61
CA LEU A 31 -6.42 7.13 0.39
C LEU A 31 -6.89 8.36 1.19
N ARG A 32 -6.45 8.50 2.45
CA ARG A 32 -6.74 9.69 3.26
C ARG A 32 -6.16 10.96 2.68
N HIS A 33 -4.93 10.93 2.19
CA HIS A 33 -4.31 12.10 1.58
C HIS A 33 -5.17 12.62 0.41
N TYR A 34 -5.70 11.70 -0.41
CA TYR A 34 -6.59 12.01 -1.53
C TYR A 34 -8.08 12.19 -1.16
N GLY A 35 -8.41 12.27 0.13
CA GLY A 35 -9.75 12.66 0.60
C GLY A 35 -10.70 11.51 0.95
N VAL A 36 -10.24 10.26 0.94
CA VAL A 36 -11.01 9.10 1.38
C VAL A 36 -10.66 8.79 2.84
N ASP A 37 -11.52 9.17 3.78
CA ASP A 37 -11.28 8.91 5.20
C ASP A 37 -11.54 7.44 5.57
N ILE A 38 -10.48 6.61 5.49
CA ILE A 38 -10.60 5.16 5.71
C ILE A 38 -9.53 4.62 6.67
N SER A 39 -9.91 4.02 7.80
CA SER A 39 -8.97 3.44 8.78
C SER A 39 -8.27 2.18 8.26
N GLU A 40 -7.15 1.81 8.88
CA GLU A 40 -6.45 0.56 8.56
C GLU A 40 -7.36 -0.66 8.72
N ALA A 41 -8.19 -0.70 9.78
CA ALA A 41 -9.17 -1.76 9.99
C ALA A 41 -10.21 -1.85 8.86
N MET A 42 -10.70 -0.70 8.36
CA MET A 42 -11.60 -0.68 7.21
C MET A 42 -10.89 -1.12 5.93
N VAL A 43 -9.61 -0.78 5.75
CA VAL A 43 -8.79 -1.30 4.65
C VAL A 43 -8.74 -2.83 4.67
N PHE A 44 -8.52 -3.45 5.84
CA PHE A 44 -8.58 -4.91 5.97
C PHE A 44 -9.96 -5.51 5.65
N GLY A 45 -11.02 -4.91 6.20
CA GLY A 45 -12.39 -5.38 5.98
C GLY A 45 -12.80 -5.32 4.51
N ILE A 46 -12.66 -4.15 3.88
CA ILE A 46 -13.08 -3.93 2.49
C ILE A 46 -12.24 -4.74 1.51
N SER A 47 -10.94 -4.93 1.79
CA SER A 47 -10.08 -5.77 0.94
C SER A 47 -10.33 -7.27 1.12
N SER A 48 -11.18 -7.70 2.07
CA SER A 48 -11.37 -9.11 2.45
C SER A 48 -10.03 -9.80 2.77
N ALA A 49 -9.09 -9.06 3.36
CA ALA A 49 -7.74 -9.55 3.60
C ALA A 49 -7.57 -10.34 4.90
N LEU A 50 -8.60 -10.37 5.75
CA LEU A 50 -8.71 -11.26 6.89
C LEU A 50 -9.38 -12.56 6.42
N LEU A 51 -8.64 -13.66 6.43
CA LEU A 51 -9.15 -14.97 6.05
C LEU A 51 -8.66 -16.01 7.03
N PHE A 52 -9.39 -17.11 7.21
CA PHE A 52 -8.87 -18.29 7.89
C PHE A 52 -8.96 -19.48 6.94
N ALA A 53 -7.83 -20.10 6.66
CA ALA A 53 -7.79 -21.32 5.85
C ALA A 53 -6.81 -22.30 6.49
N HIS A 54 -7.27 -23.54 6.71
CA HIS A 54 -6.46 -24.59 7.31
C HIS A 54 -6.48 -25.82 6.40
N PHE A 55 -5.30 -26.23 5.93
CA PHE A 55 -5.12 -27.34 5.01
C PHE A 55 -4.26 -28.42 5.69
N PRO A 56 -4.88 -29.41 6.36
CA PRO A 56 -4.15 -30.40 7.16
C PRO A 56 -3.24 -31.32 6.33
N PHE A 57 -3.53 -31.47 5.04
CA PHE A 57 -2.80 -32.35 4.12
C PHE A 57 -1.73 -31.63 3.29
N ILE A 58 -1.72 -30.30 3.29
CA ILE A 58 -0.70 -29.48 2.61
C ILE A 58 0.32 -29.05 3.65
N LYS A 59 1.58 -29.44 3.47
CA LYS A 59 2.65 -29.14 4.43
C LYS A 59 3.63 -28.12 3.88
N VAL A 60 3.94 -27.09 4.67
CA VAL A 60 5.02 -26.13 4.44
C VAL A 60 5.98 -26.27 5.62
N GLU A 61 7.26 -26.52 5.34
CA GLU A 61 8.29 -26.79 6.37
C GLU A 61 7.89 -27.91 7.36
N GLY A 62 7.11 -28.89 6.90
CA GLY A 62 6.63 -30.01 7.70
C GLY A 62 5.37 -29.74 8.52
N PHE A 63 4.89 -28.49 8.61
CA PHE A 63 3.68 -28.11 9.33
C PHE A 63 2.46 -27.98 8.41
N PRO A 64 1.25 -28.31 8.88
CA PRO A 64 0.00 -28.02 8.17
C PRO A 64 -0.10 -26.54 7.78
N LEU A 65 -0.41 -26.28 6.52
CA LEU A 65 -0.60 -24.92 6.03
C LEU A 65 -1.82 -24.31 6.72
N THR A 66 -1.58 -23.26 7.51
CA THR A 66 -2.64 -22.45 8.12
C THR A 66 -2.41 -20.99 7.76
N ALA A 67 -3.37 -20.39 7.06
CA ALA A 67 -3.32 -19.01 6.62
C ALA A 67 -4.36 -18.19 7.37
N TYR A 68 -3.94 -16.99 7.81
CA TYR A 68 -4.79 -16.04 8.55
C TYR A 68 -4.99 -14.71 7.79
N ARG A 69 -4.37 -14.57 6.61
CA ARG A 69 -4.32 -13.33 5.84
C ARG A 69 -4.26 -13.62 4.34
N ALA A 70 -4.76 -12.67 3.55
CA ALA A 70 -4.57 -12.67 2.11
C ALA A 70 -3.08 -12.56 1.74
N MET A 71 -2.76 -12.99 0.52
CA MET A 71 -1.40 -12.89 -0.01
C MET A 71 -0.91 -11.44 -0.05
N PRO A 72 0.39 -11.18 0.17
CA PRO A 72 0.96 -9.84 0.04
C PRO A 72 0.64 -9.20 -1.31
N GLY A 73 0.30 -7.91 -1.31
CA GLY A 73 -0.08 -7.17 -2.52
C GLY A 73 -1.56 -7.29 -2.90
N ALA A 74 -2.31 -8.21 -2.29
CA ALA A 74 -3.73 -8.39 -2.55
C ALA A 74 -4.59 -7.27 -1.94
N ILE A 75 -4.13 -6.60 -0.87
CA ILE A 75 -4.89 -5.54 -0.19
C ILE A 75 -5.07 -4.37 -1.15
N VAL A 76 -3.98 -3.87 -1.74
CA VAL A 76 -4.01 -2.75 -2.69
C VAL A 76 -4.94 -3.01 -3.88
N THR A 77 -4.84 -4.20 -4.48
CA THR A 77 -5.64 -4.55 -5.67
C THR A 77 -7.13 -4.71 -5.33
N SER A 78 -7.44 -5.40 -4.23
CA SER A 78 -8.82 -5.60 -3.77
C SER A 78 -9.45 -4.28 -3.33
N MET A 79 -8.69 -3.41 -2.67
CA MET A 79 -9.13 -2.08 -2.27
C MET A 79 -9.45 -1.20 -3.48
N GLY A 80 -8.56 -1.17 -4.48
CA GLY A 80 -8.79 -0.40 -5.70
C GLY A 80 -10.07 -0.84 -6.41
N ARG A 81 -10.32 -2.15 -6.49
CA ARG A 81 -11.56 -2.70 -7.06
C ARG A 81 -12.80 -2.31 -6.25
N ALA A 82 -12.74 -2.42 -4.92
CA ALA A 82 -13.88 -2.17 -4.04
C ALA A 82 -14.29 -0.69 -3.99
N LEU A 83 -13.32 0.22 -4.05
CA LEU A 83 -13.55 1.66 -3.98
C LEU A 83 -13.61 2.36 -5.35
N GLY A 84 -13.39 1.63 -6.45
CA GLY A 84 -13.27 2.22 -7.78
C GLY A 84 -12.04 3.11 -7.95
N VAL A 85 -11.00 2.91 -7.12
CA VAL A 85 -9.75 3.70 -7.15
C VAL A 85 -8.72 2.99 -8.00
N LYS A 86 -8.13 3.69 -8.96
CA LYS A 86 -7.02 3.17 -9.76
C LYS A 86 -5.69 3.54 -9.11
N MET A 87 -4.99 2.56 -8.55
CA MET A 87 -3.61 2.74 -8.10
C MET A 87 -2.64 2.42 -9.24
N GLN A 88 -1.78 3.39 -9.59
CA GLN A 88 -0.69 3.16 -10.53
C GLN A 88 0.47 2.48 -9.81
N ARG A 89 1.08 1.48 -10.44
CA ARG A 89 2.26 0.79 -9.94
C ARG A 89 3.33 0.78 -11.01
N GLU A 90 4.51 1.22 -10.64
CA GLU A 90 5.68 1.24 -11.50
C GLU A 90 6.78 0.39 -10.84
N ARG A 91 7.39 -0.53 -11.61
CA ARG A 91 8.48 -1.39 -11.12
C ARG A 91 9.72 -1.11 -11.94
N PHE A 92 10.80 -0.77 -11.25
CA PHE A 92 12.09 -0.46 -11.86
C PHE A 92 13.08 -1.59 -11.63
N ARG A 93 13.88 -1.91 -12.66
CA ARG A 93 15.06 -2.77 -12.53
C ARG A 93 16.34 -1.97 -12.30
N ASP A 94 16.32 -0.72 -12.73
CA ASP A 94 17.40 0.24 -12.58
C ASP A 94 17.08 1.14 -11.37
N PRO A 95 17.89 1.11 -10.31
CA PRO A 95 17.70 1.94 -9.13
C PRO A 95 17.69 3.44 -9.44
N GLN A 96 18.53 3.89 -10.37
CA GLN A 96 18.66 5.31 -10.70
C GLN A 96 17.37 5.83 -11.34
N ARG A 97 16.82 5.08 -12.31
CA ARG A 97 15.52 5.42 -12.92
C ARG A 97 14.38 5.42 -11.91
N GLY A 98 14.40 4.51 -10.95
CA GLY A 98 13.42 4.48 -9.88
C GLY A 98 13.47 5.72 -9.00
N MET A 99 14.67 6.19 -8.66
CA MET A 99 14.87 7.41 -7.89
C MET A 99 14.46 8.65 -8.69
N GLU A 100 14.88 8.76 -9.95
CA GLU A 100 14.48 9.86 -10.85
C GLU A 100 12.95 9.97 -10.97
N ARG A 101 12.26 8.83 -11.10
CA ARG A 101 10.79 8.81 -11.14
C ARG A 101 10.16 9.24 -9.81
N LEU A 102 10.73 8.80 -8.69
CA LEU A 102 10.27 9.20 -7.36
C LEU A 102 10.41 10.72 -7.18
N ASP A 103 11.57 11.27 -7.51
CA ASP A 103 11.85 12.70 -7.41
C ASP A 103 10.92 13.52 -8.31
N GLU A 104 10.62 13.03 -9.51
CA GLU A 104 9.66 13.64 -10.43
C GLU A 104 8.24 13.71 -9.81
N LEU A 105 7.76 12.61 -9.23
CA LEU A 105 6.45 12.53 -8.56
C LEU A 105 6.38 13.45 -7.33
N LEU A 106 7.41 13.41 -6.49
CA LEU A 106 7.50 14.26 -5.30
C LEU A 106 7.62 15.74 -5.68
N GLY A 107 8.34 16.07 -6.76
CA GLY A 107 8.45 17.42 -7.31
C GLY A 107 7.10 17.98 -7.80
N ARG A 108 6.16 17.11 -8.19
CA ARG A 108 4.76 17.47 -8.48
C ARG A 108 3.88 17.59 -7.23
N GLY A 109 4.43 17.29 -6.04
CA GLY A 109 3.69 17.27 -4.79
C GLY A 109 2.79 16.04 -4.61
N GLU A 110 3.01 14.97 -5.37
CA GLU A 110 2.27 13.72 -5.22
C GLU A 110 2.79 12.91 -4.03
N VAL A 111 1.89 12.20 -3.33
CA VAL A 111 2.29 11.24 -2.28
C VAL A 111 2.42 9.86 -2.90
N VAL A 112 3.60 9.27 -2.74
CA VAL A 112 3.96 8.00 -3.37
C VAL A 112 4.12 6.91 -2.31
N GLY A 113 3.52 5.74 -2.55
CA GLY A 113 3.79 4.53 -1.77
C GLY A 113 5.00 3.80 -2.32
N LEU A 114 5.91 3.37 -1.44
CA LEU A 114 7.10 2.60 -1.81
C LEU A 114 7.01 1.16 -1.33
N GLN A 115 7.26 0.22 -2.24
CA GLN A 115 7.46 -1.18 -1.90
C GLN A 115 8.97 -1.46 -1.89
N ALA A 116 9.54 -1.58 -0.69
CA ALA A 116 10.96 -1.86 -0.48
C ALA A 116 11.15 -3.01 0.51
N SER A 117 12.34 -3.59 0.53
CA SER A 117 12.74 -4.56 1.55
C SER A 117 13.30 -3.85 2.76
N VAL A 118 12.88 -4.30 3.96
CA VAL A 118 13.39 -3.79 5.24
C VAL A 118 14.90 -3.97 5.38
N TYR A 119 15.48 -4.95 4.68
CA TYR A 119 16.92 -5.19 4.62
C TYR A 119 17.73 -3.95 4.23
N TRP A 120 17.16 -3.06 3.40
CA TRP A 120 17.84 -1.86 2.90
C TRP A 120 17.60 -0.62 3.77
N LEU A 121 16.91 -0.75 4.91
CA LEU A 121 16.59 0.38 5.78
C LEU A 121 17.69 0.56 6.84
N PRO A 122 18.51 1.62 6.77
CA PRO A 122 19.69 1.79 7.64
C PRO A 122 19.32 2.03 9.12
N TYR A 123 18.04 2.24 9.41
CA TYR A 123 17.52 2.42 10.76
C TYR A 123 16.99 1.12 11.39
N PHE A 124 16.89 0.03 10.63
CA PHE A 124 16.60 -1.28 11.21
C PHE A 124 17.89 -1.86 11.81
N PRO A 125 17.86 -2.35 13.07
CA PRO A 125 19.05 -2.91 13.68
C PRO A 125 19.49 -4.18 12.94
N PRO A 126 20.82 -4.41 12.78
CA PRO A 126 21.35 -5.52 11.99
C PRO A 126 21.02 -6.92 12.52
N ASN A 127 20.51 -7.03 13.75
CA ASN A 127 20.34 -8.31 14.46
C ASN A 127 18.87 -8.67 14.70
N MET A 128 17.94 -8.26 13.82
CA MET A 128 16.53 -8.66 13.91
C MET A 128 16.26 -9.95 13.14
#